data_AF-A0A2X1IV28-F1
#
_entry.id   AF-A0A2X1IV28-F1
#
_cell.length_a   1.000
_cell.length_b   1.000
_cell.length_c   1.000
_cell.angle_alpha   90.00
_cell.angle_beta   90.00
_cell.angle_gamma   90.00
#
_symmetry.space_group_name_H-M   'P 1'
#
loop_
_entity.id
_entity.type
_entity.pdbx_description
1 polymer ?
#
loop_
_entity_poly.entity_id
_entity_poly.type
_entity_poly.pdbx_seq_one_letter_code
_entity_poly.pdbx_strand_id
1 'polypeptide(L)'
;MNLIRRVSAIYKEQELPEYRGNPLIEALPEALTEDEVLLEMSYFPEIDEKIRWTAPANVREQYVERIKKFRCPQTNLIQAYKMILRALRESYAARNPLKSGTIQYLHYYGNERPDIEPESGYFKSQAETITIVGMSGSGKTTMIEQVMDHFPQIIEHSSYKGVFPGFSKQIVWVKINCPYNSSVRDLCEEILQKLDDAIGIERTTPEIRNGALARQIAQRIKSSFLGILVIDEMQRLKFSRTGG
;
A
#
# COMPACT_ATOMS: atom_id res chain seq x y z
N MET A 1 16.68 -2.17 -6.07
CA MET A 1 15.46 -2.87 -6.50
C MET A 1 14.87 -3.49 -5.25
N ASN A 2 13.83 -2.89 -4.65
CA ASN A 2 13.08 -3.59 -3.61
C ASN A 2 12.38 -4.78 -4.30
N LEU A 3 12.71 -6.01 -3.89
CA LEU A 3 11.99 -7.18 -4.40
C LEU A 3 10.51 -7.04 -4.01
N ILE A 4 9.63 -7.26 -4.99
CA ILE A 4 8.18 -7.30 -4.74
C ILE A 4 7.90 -8.48 -3.82
N ARG A 5 7.47 -8.21 -2.58
CA ARG A 5 7.12 -9.25 -1.60
C ARG A 5 5.73 -9.80 -1.92
N ARG A 6 5.70 -11.01 -2.50
CA ARG A 6 4.48 -11.78 -2.78
C ARG A 6 4.34 -12.91 -1.77
N VAL A 7 3.15 -13.11 -1.25
CA VAL A 7 2.83 -14.21 -0.33
C VAL A 7 1.53 -14.89 -0.73
N SER A 8 1.38 -16.17 -0.46
CA SER A 8 0.10 -16.86 -0.60
C SER A 8 -0.84 -16.44 0.54
N ALA A 9 -2.13 -16.30 0.24
CA ALA A 9 -3.14 -15.93 1.22
C ALA A 9 -3.27 -16.99 2.31
N ILE A 10 -3.21 -16.54 3.57
CA ILE A 10 -3.56 -17.33 4.75
C ILE A 10 -4.74 -16.62 5.39
N TYR A 11 -5.92 -17.22 5.31
CA TYR A 11 -7.15 -16.60 5.79
C TYR A 11 -7.36 -16.87 7.27
N LYS A 12 -7.55 -15.79 8.04
CA LYS A 12 -7.88 -15.84 9.46
C LYS A 12 -9.24 -15.18 9.68
N GLU A 13 -10.09 -15.85 10.45
CA GLU A 13 -11.40 -15.32 10.81
C GLU A 13 -11.26 -14.01 11.59
N GLN A 14 -12.12 -13.04 11.28
CA GLN A 14 -12.07 -11.72 11.90
C GLN A 14 -13.05 -11.63 13.07
N GLU A 15 -12.67 -10.89 14.10
CA GLU A 15 -13.54 -10.64 15.26
C GLU A 15 -14.71 -9.71 14.91
N LEU A 16 -14.43 -8.69 14.09
CA LEU A 16 -15.40 -7.68 13.69
C LEU A 16 -16.34 -8.18 12.58
N PRO A 17 -17.69 -8.11 12.77
CA PRO A 17 -18.67 -8.61 11.81
C PRO A 17 -18.51 -8.04 10.39
N GLU A 18 -18.17 -6.77 10.26
CA GLU A 18 -17.96 -6.07 9.00
C GLU A 18 -16.78 -6.61 8.18
N TYR A 19 -15.83 -7.28 8.83
CA TYR A 19 -14.62 -7.82 8.21
C TYR A 19 -14.72 -9.32 7.93
N ARG A 20 -15.68 -10.02 8.56
CA ARG A 20 -15.91 -11.46 8.35
C ARG A 20 -16.39 -11.76 6.94
N GLY A 21 -15.91 -12.87 6.40
CA GLY A 21 -16.29 -13.34 5.07
C GLY A 21 -15.70 -12.49 3.94
N ASN A 22 -14.72 -11.64 4.22
CA ASN A 22 -14.03 -10.86 3.22
C ASN A 22 -12.59 -11.39 3.02
N PRO A 23 -12.32 -12.12 1.91
CA PRO A 23 -11.00 -12.70 1.68
C PRO A 23 -9.88 -11.65 1.59
N LEU A 24 -10.18 -10.39 1.24
CA LEU A 24 -9.18 -9.31 1.18
C LEU A 24 -8.71 -8.87 2.57
N ILE A 25 -9.57 -8.98 3.59
CA ILE A 25 -9.22 -8.61 4.96
C ILE A 25 -8.68 -9.82 5.70
N GLU A 26 -9.33 -10.97 5.57
CA GLU A 26 -8.94 -12.20 6.26
C GLU A 26 -7.53 -12.68 5.88
N ALA A 27 -7.02 -12.29 4.71
CA ALA A 27 -5.67 -12.62 4.26
C ALA A 27 -4.59 -11.62 4.72
N LEU A 28 -4.96 -10.50 5.34
CA LEU A 28 -3.99 -9.54 5.87
C LEU A 28 -3.28 -10.10 7.11
N PRO A 29 -2.05 -9.64 7.40
CA PRO A 29 -1.42 -9.84 8.70
C PRO A 29 -2.34 -9.42 9.85
N GLU A 30 -2.19 -10.08 11.00
CA GLU A 30 -2.89 -9.68 12.21
C GLU A 30 -2.51 -8.27 12.63
N ALA A 31 -3.48 -7.58 13.24
CA ALA A 31 -3.21 -6.27 13.82
C ALA A 31 -2.27 -6.46 15.00
N LEU A 32 -1.18 -5.71 15.00
CA LEU A 32 -0.24 -5.65 16.10
C LEU A 32 -0.79 -4.72 17.19
N THR A 33 -0.54 -5.09 18.44
CA THR A 33 -0.62 -4.18 19.59
C THR A 33 0.43 -3.08 19.49
N GLU A 34 0.31 -2.02 20.30
CA GLU A 34 1.28 -0.93 20.27
C GLU A 34 2.71 -1.40 20.60
N ASP A 35 2.86 -2.29 21.58
CA ASP A 35 4.15 -2.85 21.99
C ASP A 35 4.75 -3.71 20.89
N GLU A 36 3.93 -4.51 20.20
CA GLU A 36 4.38 -5.32 19.06
C GLU A 36 4.80 -4.45 17.89
N VAL A 37 4.11 -3.34 17.61
CA VAL A 37 4.54 -2.37 16.58
C VAL A 37 5.93 -1.83 16.90
N LEU A 38 6.17 -1.45 18.14
CA LEU A 38 7.46 -0.93 18.58
C LEU A 38 8.56 -2.00 18.47
N LEU A 39 8.28 -3.26 18.82
CA LEU A 39 9.25 -4.34 18.68
C LEU A 39 9.53 -4.68 17.21
N GLU A 40 8.49 -5.00 16.45
CA GLU A 40 8.57 -5.50 15.07
C GLU A 40 9.26 -4.50 14.14
N MET A 41 8.99 -3.20 14.33
CA MET A 41 9.54 -2.15 13.47
C MET A 41 10.86 -1.56 13.97
N SER A 42 11.36 -2.05 15.12
CA SER A 42 12.68 -1.70 15.63
C SER A 42 13.79 -2.51 14.98
N TYR A 43 14.98 -1.95 14.96
CA TYR A 43 16.18 -2.67 14.57
C TYR A 43 17.37 -2.16 15.35
N PHE A 44 17.91 -3.02 16.20
CA PHE A 44 19.10 -2.78 16.99
C PHE A 44 20.23 -3.64 16.42
N PRO A 45 21.18 -3.07 15.65
CA PRO A 45 22.27 -3.86 15.08
C PRO A 45 23.05 -4.56 16.20
N GLU A 46 23.19 -5.88 16.11
CA GLU A 46 23.96 -6.65 17.09
C GLU A 46 25.39 -6.15 17.23
N ILE A 47 25.85 -6.04 18.47
CA ILE A 47 27.21 -5.60 18.80
C ILE A 47 28.11 -6.83 18.91
N ASP A 48 29.13 -6.88 18.08
CA ASP A 48 30.24 -7.82 18.15
C ASP A 48 31.32 -7.20 19.03
N GLU A 49 31.39 -7.68 20.28
CA GLU A 49 32.37 -7.22 21.27
C GLU A 49 33.81 -7.49 20.82
N LYS A 50 34.07 -8.54 20.04
CA LYS A 50 35.41 -8.81 19.51
C LYS A 50 35.82 -7.74 18.52
N ILE A 51 34.95 -7.36 17.58
CA ILE A 51 35.24 -6.27 16.64
C ILE A 51 35.42 -4.96 17.41
N ARG A 52 34.55 -4.67 18.39
CA ARG A 52 34.60 -3.45 19.20
C ARG A 52 35.95 -3.23 19.89
N TRP A 53 36.48 -4.27 20.53
CA TRP A 53 37.68 -4.16 21.38
C TRP A 53 38.99 -4.57 20.70
N THR A 54 38.94 -5.50 19.73
CA THR A 54 40.15 -6.15 19.21
C THR A 54 40.46 -5.86 17.74
N ALA A 55 39.50 -5.36 16.96
CA ALA A 55 39.73 -5.11 15.54
C ALA A 55 40.58 -3.85 15.29
N PRO A 56 41.34 -3.82 14.18
CA PRO A 56 42.06 -2.62 13.74
C PRO A 56 41.15 -1.38 13.59
N ALA A 57 41.72 -0.19 13.71
CA ALA A 57 40.95 1.07 13.72
C ALA A 57 40.07 1.27 12.47
N ASN A 58 40.58 0.96 11.28
CA ASN A 58 39.84 1.05 10.02
C ASN A 58 38.65 0.09 9.94
N VAL A 59 38.78 -1.12 10.53
CA VAL A 59 37.67 -2.08 10.59
C VAL A 59 36.59 -1.59 11.55
N ARG A 60 37.00 -1.04 12.71
CA ARG A 60 36.05 -0.46 13.69
C ARG A 60 35.33 0.76 13.13
N GLU A 61 36.00 1.60 12.35
CA GLU A 61 35.39 2.74 11.65
C GLU A 61 34.27 2.28 10.70
N GLN A 62 34.53 1.28 9.85
CA GLN A 62 33.50 0.69 8.99
C GLN A 62 32.38 0.03 9.79
N TYR A 63 32.70 -0.59 10.92
CA TYR A 63 31.72 -1.25 11.77
C TYR A 63 30.69 -0.28 12.36
N VAL A 64 31.10 0.96 12.67
CA VAL A 64 30.20 2.02 13.17
C VAL A 64 29.15 2.41 12.14
N GLU A 65 29.38 2.24 10.83
CA GLU A 65 28.40 2.59 9.80
C GLU A 65 27.08 1.83 9.93
N ARG A 66 27.06 0.68 10.62
CA ARG A 66 25.84 -0.07 10.93
C ARG A 66 24.84 0.73 11.75
N ILE A 67 25.26 1.80 12.43
CA ILE A 67 24.36 2.73 13.12
C ILE A 67 23.33 3.36 12.15
N LYS A 68 23.65 3.47 10.85
CA LYS A 68 22.70 3.95 9.83
C LYS A 68 21.49 3.03 9.67
N LYS A 69 21.59 1.77 10.11
CA LYS A 69 20.48 0.80 10.11
C LYS A 69 19.66 0.84 11.40
N PHE A 70 20.20 1.44 12.47
CA PHE A 70 19.51 1.54 13.76
C PHE A 70 18.14 2.19 13.60
N ARG A 71 17.12 1.57 14.17
CA ARG A 71 15.74 2.03 14.14
C ARG A 71 15.16 1.90 15.54
N CYS A 72 14.85 3.04 16.14
CA CYS A 72 14.10 3.13 17.39
C CYS A 72 12.76 3.80 17.10
N PRO A 73 11.67 3.02 16.98
CA PRO A 73 10.33 3.53 16.78
C PRO A 73 9.93 4.60 17.79
N GLN A 74 9.24 5.63 17.29
CA GLN A 74 8.66 6.69 18.10
C GLN A 74 7.13 6.59 18.09
N THR A 75 6.45 7.34 18.96
CA THR A 75 4.98 7.31 19.08
C THR A 75 4.26 7.71 17.81
N ASN A 76 4.87 8.55 16.96
CA ASN A 76 4.36 8.89 15.63
C ASN A 76 4.29 7.68 14.69
N LEU A 77 5.16 6.68 14.82
CA LEU A 77 5.12 5.43 14.05
C LEU A 77 3.87 4.62 14.41
N ILE A 78 3.53 4.53 15.70
CA ILE A 78 2.30 3.85 16.16
C ILE A 78 1.07 4.54 15.56
N GLN A 79 1.04 5.88 15.57
CA GLN A 79 -0.06 6.63 14.95
C GLN A 79 -0.15 6.36 13.45
N ALA A 80 0.97 6.41 12.73
CA ALA A 80 1.01 6.10 11.31
C ALA A 80 0.52 4.66 11.02
N TYR A 81 0.98 3.68 11.81
CA TYR A 81 0.53 2.29 11.71
C TYR A 81 -0.98 2.17 11.86
N LYS A 82 -1.57 2.76 12.92
CA LYS A 82 -3.02 2.72 13.15
C LYS A 82 -3.82 3.37 12.03
N MET A 83 -3.37 4.53 11.54
CA MET A 83 -4.03 5.23 10.44
C MET A 83 -3.99 4.39 9.15
N ILE A 84 -2.84 3.82 8.82
CA ILE A 84 -2.65 2.95 7.66
C ILE A 84 -3.49 1.68 7.77
N LEU A 85 -3.43 0.98 8.91
CA LEU A 85 -4.18 -0.26 9.13
C LEU A 85 -5.69 -0.02 9.01
N ARG A 86 -6.18 1.07 9.60
CA ARG A 86 -7.58 1.49 9.49
C ARG A 86 -7.95 1.77 8.04
N ALA A 87 -7.21 2.64 7.36
CA ALA A 87 -7.48 2.99 5.97
C ALA A 87 -7.49 1.74 5.06
N LEU A 88 -6.58 0.80 5.30
CA LEU A 88 -6.52 -0.46 4.57
C LEU A 88 -7.78 -1.32 4.80
N ARG A 89 -8.17 -1.52 6.07
CA ARG A 89 -9.33 -2.34 6.45
C ARG A 89 -10.64 -1.72 5.97
N GLU A 90 -10.84 -0.42 6.15
CA GLU A 90 -12.04 0.29 5.66
C GLU A 90 -12.15 0.24 4.14
N SER A 91 -11.03 0.45 3.44
CA SER A 91 -10.95 0.36 1.98
C SER A 91 -11.39 -1.04 1.49
N TYR A 92 -10.96 -2.11 2.16
CA TYR A 92 -11.40 -3.46 1.83
C TYR A 92 -12.78 -3.83 2.36
N ALA A 93 -13.25 -3.28 3.49
CA ALA A 93 -14.58 -3.57 4.02
C ALA A 93 -15.66 -3.14 3.03
N ALA A 94 -15.46 -2.00 2.36
CA ALA A 94 -16.31 -1.55 1.26
C ALA A 94 -16.27 -2.48 0.04
N ARG A 95 -15.19 -3.24 -0.18
CA ARG A 95 -14.93 -4.09 -1.34
C ARG A 95 -14.84 -5.56 -0.92
N ASN A 96 -15.96 -6.28 -0.92
CA ASN A 96 -15.92 -7.72 -0.72
C ASN A 96 -16.13 -8.42 -2.08
N PRO A 97 -15.11 -9.11 -2.64
CA PRO A 97 -15.18 -9.72 -3.97
C PRO A 97 -16.24 -10.81 -4.09
N LEU A 98 -16.77 -11.33 -2.98
CA LEU A 98 -17.85 -12.32 -2.95
C LEU A 98 -19.25 -11.68 -2.97
N LYS A 99 -19.36 -10.35 -2.84
CA LYS A 99 -20.63 -9.61 -2.90
C LYS A 99 -20.89 -9.09 -4.31
N SER A 100 -22.13 -9.26 -4.78
CA SER A 100 -22.60 -8.80 -6.10
C SER A 100 -22.33 -7.32 -6.36
N GLY A 101 -22.55 -6.44 -5.37
CA GLY A 101 -22.26 -5.01 -5.50
C GLY A 101 -20.78 -4.69 -5.74
N THR A 102 -19.85 -5.51 -5.23
CA THR A 102 -18.42 -5.32 -5.53
C THR A 102 -18.10 -5.82 -6.93
N ILE A 103 -18.61 -6.98 -7.33
CA ILE A 103 -18.42 -7.52 -8.69
C ILE A 103 -18.88 -6.49 -9.72
N GLN A 104 -20.05 -5.89 -9.50
CA GLN A 104 -20.56 -4.87 -10.40
C GLN A 104 -19.71 -3.59 -10.42
N TYR A 105 -19.23 -3.15 -9.26
CA TYR A 105 -18.33 -2.00 -9.14
C TYR A 105 -17.03 -2.16 -9.95
N LEU A 106 -16.50 -3.40 -10.05
CA LEU A 106 -15.35 -3.71 -10.89
C LEU A 106 -15.63 -3.50 -12.38
N HIS A 107 -16.90 -3.56 -12.82
CA HIS A 107 -17.31 -3.33 -14.20
C HIS A 107 -17.75 -1.89 -14.48
N TYR A 108 -17.84 -1.00 -13.47
CA TYR A 108 -18.23 0.39 -13.68
C TYR A 108 -17.13 1.18 -14.41
N TYR A 109 -17.48 1.76 -15.56
CA TYR A 109 -16.64 2.73 -16.27
C TYR A 109 -16.79 4.11 -15.62
N GLY A 110 -15.83 4.48 -14.77
CA GLY A 110 -15.86 5.75 -14.04
C GLY A 110 -16.99 5.81 -13.01
N ASN A 111 -17.88 6.80 -13.15
CA ASN A 111 -19.01 7.06 -12.23
C ASN A 111 -20.35 6.51 -12.75
N GLU A 112 -20.34 5.77 -13.86
CA GLU A 112 -21.56 5.17 -14.41
C GLU A 112 -22.13 4.16 -13.41
N ARG A 113 -23.40 4.38 -13.05
CA ARG A 113 -24.18 3.47 -12.21
C ARG A 113 -25.11 2.66 -13.10
N PRO A 114 -25.37 1.39 -12.75
CA PRO A 114 -26.35 0.59 -13.44
C PRO A 114 -27.74 1.20 -13.21
N ASP A 115 -28.63 1.04 -14.20
CA ASP A 115 -30.01 1.53 -14.09
C ASP A 115 -30.80 0.79 -12.99
N ILE A 116 -30.39 -0.45 -12.68
CA ILE A 116 -31.00 -1.31 -11.68
C ILE A 116 -30.08 -1.39 -10.46
N GLU A 117 -30.60 -1.03 -9.30
CA GLU A 117 -29.88 -1.13 -8.03
C GLU A 117 -29.67 -2.61 -7.63
N PRO A 118 -28.45 -3.01 -7.25
CA PRO A 118 -28.20 -4.35 -6.72
C PRO A 118 -28.94 -4.61 -5.42
N GLU A 119 -29.22 -5.87 -5.12
CA GLU A 119 -29.76 -6.29 -3.82
C GLU A 119 -28.86 -5.84 -2.65
N SER A 120 -27.54 -5.79 -2.87
CA SER A 120 -26.58 -5.28 -1.89
C SER A 120 -26.47 -3.75 -1.82
N GLY A 121 -27.27 -3.02 -2.61
CA GLY A 121 -27.18 -1.58 -2.84
C GLY A 121 -26.01 -1.17 -3.74
N TYR A 122 -26.00 0.10 -4.14
CA TYR A 122 -24.87 0.69 -4.88
C TYR A 122 -23.59 0.72 -4.04
N PHE A 123 -22.46 0.45 -4.69
CA PHE A 123 -21.15 0.61 -4.07
C PHE A 123 -20.94 2.05 -3.58
N LYS A 124 -20.52 2.19 -2.32
CA LYS A 124 -20.13 3.45 -1.70
C LYS A 124 -18.65 3.39 -1.37
N SER A 125 -17.87 4.30 -1.96
CA SER A 125 -16.45 4.39 -1.66
C SER A 125 -16.24 4.83 -0.22
N GLN A 126 -15.39 4.10 0.51
CA GLN A 126 -14.92 4.44 1.86
C GLN A 126 -13.41 4.72 1.86
N ALA A 127 -12.87 5.22 0.74
CA ALA A 127 -11.45 5.55 0.66
C ALA A 127 -11.12 6.70 1.63
N GLU A 128 -10.17 6.46 2.53
CA GLU A 128 -9.61 7.47 3.42
C GLU A 128 -8.35 8.11 2.79
N THR A 129 -8.15 9.42 3.02
CA THR A 129 -6.95 10.14 2.59
C THR A 129 -6.15 10.57 3.82
N ILE A 130 -4.87 10.20 3.85
CA ILE A 130 -3.94 10.52 4.94
C ILE A 130 -2.84 11.43 4.39
N THR A 131 -2.60 12.55 5.06
CA THR A 131 -1.50 13.47 4.71
C THR A 131 -0.51 13.54 5.86
N ILE A 132 0.77 13.25 5.60
CA ILE A 132 1.85 13.36 6.57
C ILE A 132 2.76 14.52 6.17
N VAL A 133 2.83 15.54 7.02
CA VAL A 133 3.62 16.77 6.78
C VAL A 133 4.73 16.89 7.81
N GLY A 134 5.87 17.43 7.41
CA GLY A 134 7.01 17.68 8.29
C GLY A 134 8.24 18.11 7.51
N MET A 135 9.26 18.59 8.22
CA MET A 135 10.51 19.07 7.62
C MET A 135 11.24 17.99 6.81
N SER A 136 12.01 18.39 5.80
CA SER A 136 12.87 17.44 5.07
C SER A 136 13.84 16.76 6.05
N GLY A 137 14.08 15.46 5.87
CA GLY A 137 14.92 14.67 6.77
C GLY A 137 14.28 14.29 8.10
N SER A 138 13.02 14.63 8.37
CA SER A 138 12.32 14.28 9.62
C SER A 138 11.91 12.80 9.74
N GLY A 139 12.32 11.93 8.81
CA GLY A 139 12.02 10.50 8.83
C GLY A 139 10.64 10.08 8.31
N LYS A 140 9.84 10.95 7.67
CA LYS A 140 8.49 10.62 7.17
C LYS A 140 8.47 9.44 6.20
N THR A 141 9.30 9.52 5.16
CA THR A 141 9.41 8.47 4.14
C THR A 141 9.80 7.14 4.77
N THR A 142 10.82 7.15 5.63
CA THR A 142 11.29 5.96 6.35
C THR A 142 10.20 5.38 7.25
N MET A 143 9.46 6.23 7.97
CA MET A 143 8.36 5.82 8.84
C MET A 143 7.24 5.13 8.05
N ILE A 144 6.83 5.69 6.91
CA ILE A 144 5.81 5.07 6.05
C ILE A 144 6.33 3.73 5.49
N GLU A 145 7.57 3.69 5.00
CA GLU A 145 8.18 2.47 4.47
C GLU A 145 8.27 1.37 5.53
N GLN A 146 8.66 1.70 6.77
CA GLN A 146 8.67 0.75 7.89
C GLN A 146 7.29 0.15 8.16
N VAL A 147 6.23 0.98 8.15
CA VAL A 147 4.87 0.50 8.34
C VAL A 147 4.42 -0.37 7.15
N MET A 148 4.73 0.05 5.92
CA MET A 148 4.35 -0.70 4.71
C MET A 148 5.06 -2.05 4.63
N ASP A 149 6.33 -2.13 5.05
CA ASP A 149 7.14 -3.36 5.01
C ASP A 149 6.58 -4.48 5.88
N HIS A 150 5.84 -4.14 6.94
CA HIS A 150 5.10 -5.11 7.75
C HIS A 150 4.06 -5.87 6.90
N PHE A 151 3.36 -5.16 6.02
CA PHE A 151 2.37 -5.76 5.12
C PHE A 151 3.04 -6.34 3.87
N PRO A 152 2.65 -7.55 3.41
CA PRO A 152 3.09 -8.02 2.10
C PRO A 152 2.61 -7.05 1.04
N GLN A 153 3.41 -6.81 0.00
CA GLN A 153 2.98 -5.90 -1.07
C GLN A 153 1.82 -6.52 -1.87
N ILE A 154 1.87 -7.84 -2.07
CA ILE A 154 0.89 -8.60 -2.85
C ILE A 154 0.54 -9.89 -2.12
N ILE A 155 -0.75 -10.20 -2.10
CA ILE A 155 -1.29 -11.45 -1.59
C ILE A 155 -1.91 -12.23 -2.76
N GLU A 156 -1.55 -13.50 -2.89
CA GLU A 156 -2.03 -14.38 -3.96
C GLU A 156 -3.11 -15.34 -3.43
N HIS A 157 -4.26 -15.35 -4.08
CA HIS A 157 -5.45 -16.09 -3.67
C HIS A 157 -5.70 -17.26 -4.63
N SER A 158 -5.71 -18.47 -4.09
CA SER A 158 -5.97 -19.70 -4.87
C SER A 158 -7.24 -20.42 -4.43
N SER A 159 -7.53 -20.45 -3.12
CA SER A 159 -8.74 -21.07 -2.57
C SER A 159 -9.15 -20.38 -1.28
N TYR A 160 -10.41 -19.96 -1.19
CA TYR A 160 -11.05 -19.40 -0.02
C TYR A 160 -12.22 -20.29 0.37
N LYS A 161 -12.20 -20.85 1.58
CA LYS A 161 -13.22 -21.82 2.06
C LYS A 161 -13.47 -22.99 1.08
N GLY A 162 -12.42 -23.44 0.40
CA GLY A 162 -12.46 -24.57 -0.53
C GLY A 162 -12.82 -24.22 -1.98
N VAL A 163 -13.10 -22.95 -2.30
CA VAL A 163 -13.46 -22.49 -3.65
C VAL A 163 -12.59 -21.32 -4.11
N PHE A 164 -12.39 -21.16 -5.43
CA PHE A 164 -11.68 -20.01 -5.96
C PHE A 164 -12.52 -18.72 -5.77
N PRO A 165 -11.99 -17.64 -5.17
CA PRO A 165 -12.79 -16.46 -4.80
C PRO A 165 -13.08 -15.49 -5.95
N GLY A 166 -12.73 -15.85 -7.20
CA GLY A 166 -12.98 -15.03 -8.39
C GLY A 166 -11.89 -14.00 -8.72
N PHE A 167 -10.80 -13.96 -7.94
CA PHE A 167 -9.63 -13.13 -8.18
C PHE A 167 -8.38 -13.84 -7.65
N SER A 168 -7.22 -13.58 -8.24
CA SER A 168 -5.96 -14.26 -7.90
C SER A 168 -4.94 -13.38 -7.19
N LYS A 169 -5.03 -12.05 -7.33
CA LYS A 169 -4.04 -11.12 -6.78
C LYS A 169 -4.73 -9.96 -6.08
N GLN A 170 -4.26 -9.66 -4.88
CA GLN A 170 -4.61 -8.49 -4.09
C GLN A 170 -3.35 -7.66 -3.90
N ILE A 171 -3.37 -6.40 -4.33
CA ILE A 171 -2.27 -5.46 -4.03
C ILE A 171 -2.59 -4.74 -2.73
N VAL A 172 -1.77 -4.93 -1.70
CA VAL A 172 -1.98 -4.27 -0.40
C VAL A 172 -1.58 -2.81 -0.47
N TRP A 173 -0.43 -2.52 -1.08
CA TRP A 173 0.06 -1.15 -1.20
C TRP A 173 0.92 -0.93 -2.45
N VAL A 174 0.90 0.30 -2.95
CA VAL A 174 1.82 0.82 -3.97
C VAL A 174 2.37 2.14 -3.47
N LYS A 175 3.70 2.30 -3.52
CA LYS A 175 4.38 3.57 -3.24
C LYS A 175 4.97 4.13 -4.51
N ILE A 176 4.72 5.41 -4.75
CA ILE A 176 5.36 6.20 -5.79
C ILE A 176 6.04 7.41 -5.19
N ASN A 177 7.18 7.80 -5.76
CA ASN A 177 7.89 9.02 -5.39
C ASN A 177 7.70 10.03 -6.53
N CYS A 178 7.12 11.19 -6.26
CA CYS A 178 6.97 12.23 -7.27
C CYS A 178 8.34 12.67 -7.80
N PRO A 179 8.61 12.56 -9.12
CA PRO A 179 9.82 13.11 -9.72
C PRO A 179 9.87 14.63 -9.54
N TYR A 180 11.08 15.19 -9.55
CA TYR A 180 11.27 16.65 -9.49
C TYR A 180 10.62 17.32 -10.71
N ASN A 181 9.84 18.39 -10.47
CA ASN A 181 9.12 19.12 -11.51
C ASN A 181 8.16 18.27 -12.36
N SER A 182 7.60 17.19 -11.80
CA SER A 182 6.64 16.33 -12.50
C SER A 182 5.31 17.04 -12.76
N SER A 183 4.73 16.76 -13.93
CA SER A 183 3.35 17.13 -14.25
C SER A 183 2.37 16.13 -13.64
N VAL A 184 1.09 16.50 -13.57
CA VAL A 184 0.01 15.57 -13.18
C VAL A 184 -0.02 14.34 -14.08
N ARG A 185 0.31 14.50 -15.37
CA ARG A 185 0.35 13.37 -16.30
C ARG A 185 1.48 12.40 -15.96
N ASP A 186 2.69 12.90 -15.70
CA ASP A 186 3.84 12.06 -15.36
C ASP A 186 3.55 11.22 -14.11
N LEU A 187 2.89 11.83 -13.11
CA LEU A 187 2.44 11.15 -11.91
C LEU A 187 1.45 10.01 -12.25
N CYS A 188 0.45 10.28 -13.09
CA CYS A 188 -0.52 9.29 -13.52
C CYS A 188 0.13 8.12 -14.27
N GLU A 189 1.07 8.40 -15.18
CA GLU A 189 1.80 7.37 -15.92
C GLU A 189 2.67 6.52 -14.99
N GLU A 190 3.34 7.11 -14.00
CA GLU A 190 4.10 6.39 -12.97
C GLU A 190 3.18 5.49 -12.12
N ILE A 191 2.00 5.96 -11.72
CA ILE A 191 1.01 5.14 -11.00
C ILE A 191 0.61 3.92 -11.83
N LEU A 192 0.27 4.13 -13.11
CA LEU A 192 -0.13 3.04 -14.00
C LEU A 192 0.99 2.01 -14.14
N GLN A 193 2.22 2.45 -14.36
CA GLN A 193 3.39 1.58 -14.47
C GLN A 193 3.64 0.79 -13.17
N LYS A 194 3.56 1.42 -12.00
CA LYS A 194 3.75 0.72 -10.72
C LYS A 194 2.67 -0.31 -10.44
N LEU A 195 1.43 -0.04 -10.86
CA LEU A 195 0.36 -1.02 -10.75
C LEU A 195 0.62 -2.22 -11.65
N ASP A 196 1.00 -1.99 -12.91
CA ASP A 196 1.31 -3.06 -13.86
C ASP A 196 2.52 -3.91 -13.39
N ASP A 197 3.58 -3.24 -12.92
CA ASP A 197 4.78 -3.89 -12.36
C ASP A 197 4.43 -4.74 -11.12
N ALA A 198 3.58 -4.23 -10.22
CA ALA A 198 3.13 -4.96 -9.04
C ALA A 198 2.38 -6.24 -9.45
N ILE A 199 1.34 -6.11 -10.28
CA ILE A 199 0.57 -7.27 -10.78
C ILE A 199 1.47 -8.24 -11.54
N GLY A 200 2.54 -7.75 -12.18
CA GLY A 200 3.46 -8.54 -13.00
C GLY A 200 2.87 -8.82 -14.37
N ILE A 201 2.27 -7.80 -14.99
CA ILE A 201 1.78 -7.83 -16.37
C ILE A 201 2.67 -6.96 -17.25
N GLU A 202 2.50 -7.08 -18.56
CA GLU A 202 3.12 -6.14 -19.51
C GLU A 202 2.61 -4.73 -19.26
N ARG A 203 3.52 -3.75 -19.45
CA ARG A 203 3.21 -2.34 -19.24
C ARG A 203 2.12 -1.89 -20.20
N THR A 204 1.05 -1.36 -19.62
CA THR A 204 -0.06 -0.81 -20.37
C THR A 204 0.36 0.50 -21.02
N THR A 205 0.02 0.67 -22.29
CA THR A 205 0.19 1.96 -22.95
C THR A 205 -0.73 3.01 -22.29
N PRO A 206 -0.19 4.14 -21.79
CA PRO A 206 -1.01 5.18 -21.21
C PRO A 206 -1.94 5.82 -22.24
N GLU A 207 -3.18 6.06 -21.84
CA GLU A 207 -4.13 6.81 -22.66
C GLU A 207 -3.66 8.25 -22.95
N ILE A 208 -3.96 8.72 -24.16
CA ILE A 208 -3.51 10.05 -24.62
C ILE A 208 -4.24 11.16 -23.87
N ARG A 209 -5.54 11.00 -23.60
CA ARG A 209 -6.35 12.03 -22.91
C ARG A 209 -6.28 11.82 -21.40
N ASN A 210 -5.99 12.88 -20.64
CA ASN A 210 -5.86 12.81 -19.18
C ASN A 210 -7.09 12.18 -18.49
N GLY A 211 -8.31 12.48 -18.94
CA GLY A 211 -9.52 11.87 -18.40
C GLY A 211 -9.65 10.37 -18.70
N ALA A 212 -9.15 9.92 -19.85
CA ALA A 212 -9.11 8.51 -20.20
C ALA A 212 -8.01 7.79 -19.39
N LEU A 213 -6.85 8.41 -19.19
CA LEU A 213 -5.77 7.89 -18.34
C LEU A 213 -6.22 7.74 -16.88
N ALA A 214 -6.93 8.73 -16.34
CA ALA A 214 -7.49 8.64 -14.99
C ALA A 214 -8.48 7.46 -14.85
N ARG A 215 -9.34 7.23 -15.86
CA ARG A 215 -10.24 6.06 -15.88
C ARG A 215 -9.48 4.74 -16.00
N GLN A 216 -8.43 4.70 -16.82
CA GLN A 216 -7.56 3.53 -16.99
C GLN A 216 -6.90 3.15 -15.66
N ILE A 217 -6.34 4.14 -14.94
CA ILE A 217 -5.76 3.94 -13.61
C ILE A 217 -6.82 3.48 -12.62
N ALA A 218 -7.98 4.12 -12.59
CA ALA A 218 -9.07 3.73 -11.69
C ALA A 218 -9.49 2.26 -11.92
N GLN A 219 -9.61 1.85 -13.19
CA GLN A 219 -9.95 0.45 -13.52
C GLN A 219 -8.86 -0.53 -13.06
N ARG A 220 -7.58 -0.13 -13.19
CA ARG A 220 -6.46 -0.93 -12.72
C ARG A 220 -6.48 -1.08 -11.19
N ILE A 221 -6.66 0.03 -10.45
CA ILE A 221 -6.82 0.06 -8.99
C ILE A 221 -7.96 -0.86 -8.52
N LYS A 222 -9.11 -0.79 -9.20
CA LYS A 222 -10.29 -1.64 -8.91
C LYS A 222 -9.98 -3.11 -9.08
N SER A 223 -9.53 -3.50 -10.27
CA SER A 223 -9.30 -4.90 -10.65
C SER A 223 -8.15 -5.56 -9.90
N SER A 224 -7.18 -4.78 -9.40
CA SER A 224 -6.08 -5.28 -8.58
C SER A 224 -6.38 -5.29 -7.08
N PHE A 225 -7.58 -4.83 -6.67
CA PHE A 225 -7.94 -4.58 -5.28
C PHE A 225 -6.85 -3.83 -4.51
N LEU A 226 -6.39 -2.70 -5.05
CA LEU A 226 -5.39 -1.89 -4.36
C LEU A 226 -5.91 -1.44 -2.99
N GLY A 227 -5.16 -1.71 -1.93
CA GLY A 227 -5.47 -1.26 -0.58
C GLY A 227 -5.12 0.21 -0.37
N ILE A 228 -3.83 0.53 -0.48
CA ILE A 228 -3.27 1.87 -0.24
C ILE A 228 -2.38 2.33 -1.41
N LEU A 229 -2.57 3.58 -1.83
CA LEU A 229 -1.64 4.29 -2.71
C LEU A 229 -0.90 5.35 -1.90
N VAL A 230 0.42 5.21 -1.78
CA VAL A 230 1.29 6.20 -1.14
C VAL A 230 1.94 7.08 -2.22
N ILE A 231 1.73 8.38 -2.11
CA ILE A 231 2.37 9.39 -2.96
C ILE A 231 3.37 10.19 -2.13
N ASP A 232 4.65 9.88 -2.27
CA ASP A 232 5.72 10.55 -1.56
C ASP A 232 6.22 11.78 -2.35
N GLU A 233 6.74 12.77 -1.63
CA GLU A 233 7.23 14.03 -2.19
C GLU A 233 6.20 14.78 -3.06
N MET A 234 4.91 14.70 -2.70
CA MET A 234 3.78 15.30 -3.41
C MET A 234 3.97 16.80 -3.72
N GLN A 235 4.69 17.53 -2.87
CA GLN A 235 5.04 18.94 -3.07
C GLN A 235 5.85 19.23 -4.35
N ARG A 236 6.45 18.22 -4.99
CA ARG A 236 7.21 18.36 -6.24
C ARG A 236 6.33 18.49 -7.48
N LEU A 237 5.02 18.24 -7.33
CA LEU A 237 4.06 18.26 -8.42
C LEU A 237 3.79 19.71 -8.88
N LYS A 238 3.88 19.95 -10.19
CA LYS A 238 3.51 21.24 -10.78
C LYS A 238 2.06 21.22 -11.24
N PHE A 239 1.26 22.08 -10.64
CA PHE A 239 -0.01 22.47 -11.21
C PHE A 239 0.25 23.56 -12.25
N SER A 240 0.28 23.19 -13.53
CA SER A 240 0.15 24.20 -14.59
C SER A 240 -1.21 24.87 -14.37
N ARG A 241 -1.22 26.12 -13.92
CA ARG A 241 -2.42 26.95 -13.95
C ARG A 241 -2.85 27.03 -15.41
N THR A 242 -3.85 26.24 -15.80
CA THR A 242 -4.69 26.60 -16.93
C THR A 242 -5.32 27.93 -16.54
N GLY A 243 -4.71 29.02 -17.00
CA GLY A 243 -5.24 30.37 -16.84
C GLY A 243 -6.63 30.39 -17.47
N GLY A 244 -7.62 30.75 -16.65
CA GLY A 244 -8.82 31.42 -17.13
C GLY A 244 -8.52 32.87 -17.41
#